data_AF-A0AAX6GNK7-F1
#
_entry.id   AF-A0AAX6GNK7-F1
#
_cell.length_a   1.000
_cell.length_b   1.000
_cell.length_c   1.000
_cell.angle_alpha   90.00
_cell.angle_beta   90.00
_cell.angle_gamma   90.00
#
_symmetry.space_group_name_H-M   'P 1'
#
loop_
_entity.id
_entity.type
_entity.pdbx_description
1 polymer ?
#
loop_
_entity_poly.entity_id
_entity_poly.type
_entity_poly.pdbx_seq_one_letter_code
_entity_poly.pdbx_strand_id
1 'polypeptide(L)'
;MKNEPATRHLSFRWTRRPLCRQRAEWIKELATFTNSEARANSVYDSIKNNYMCLSKAALNLTTRFKPVVAWLDFYQGTWSFTKEDFKLQYMTDAGGENVDASISKNSYKLSDPDDMDNFHAILGMVDVVIDETYVTEPTEYTFSTFLENIDVDMDNKSCFGFLTNQRLWRYDKRSQHSAVLDWYDRAISQPQLVLADLVEAFFPTSNYTTTFFRNLAKDEGVTTIGPEMCDRNTSAPMEPAILPCQ
;
A
#
# COMPACT_ATOMS: atom_id res chain seq x y z
N MET A 1 23.76 2.79 52.80
CA MET A 1 22.98 3.38 51.70
C MET A 1 22.92 2.37 50.57
N LYS A 2 21.74 1.77 50.35
CA LYS A 2 21.50 0.84 49.24
C LYS A 2 21.00 1.68 48.06
N ASN A 3 21.71 1.63 46.93
CA ASN A 3 21.26 2.27 45.70
C ASN A 3 20.20 1.38 45.05
N GLU A 4 18.96 1.87 44.97
CA GLU A 4 17.91 1.31 44.13
C GLU A 4 18.28 1.46 42.64
N PRO A 5 17.97 0.47 41.79
CA PRO A 5 18.08 0.65 40.35
C PRO A 5 16.95 1.58 39.89
N ALA A 6 17.31 2.62 39.14
CA ALA A 6 16.37 3.59 38.60
C ALA A 6 15.36 2.90 37.67
N THR A 7 14.10 2.85 38.09
CA THR A 7 12.97 2.45 37.26
C THR A 7 12.81 3.48 36.13
N ARG A 8 13.18 3.11 34.90
CA ARG A 8 12.91 3.94 33.72
C ARG A 8 11.44 3.78 33.34
N HIS A 9 10.60 4.70 33.82
CA HIS A 9 9.22 4.80 33.36
C HIS A 9 9.15 5.49 31.99
N LEU A 10 8.66 4.77 30.99
CA LEU A 10 8.22 5.33 29.71
C LEU A 10 6.76 5.77 29.85
N SER A 11 6.50 7.08 29.75
CA SER A 11 5.14 7.59 29.60
C SER A 11 4.72 7.50 28.14
N PHE A 12 3.86 6.55 27.82
CA PHE A 12 3.24 6.45 26.50
C PHE A 12 2.11 7.48 26.39
N ARG A 13 2.33 8.55 25.64
CA ARG A 13 1.23 9.44 25.23
C ARG A 13 0.60 8.87 23.96
N TRP A 14 -0.42 8.03 24.16
CA TRP A 14 -1.33 7.59 23.10
C TRP A 14 -2.01 8.82 22.46
N THR A 15 -1.36 9.42 21.47
CA THR A 15 -2.02 10.42 20.64
C THR A 15 -2.75 9.68 19.54
N ARG A 16 -4.09 9.76 19.55
CA ARG A 16 -4.94 9.30 18.45
C ARG A 16 -4.56 10.09 17.18
N ARG A 17 -3.65 9.55 16.35
CA ARG A 17 -3.46 9.69 14.88
C ARG A 17 -1.98 9.72 14.43
N PRO A 18 -1.60 9.17 13.24
CA PRO A 18 -2.21 8.20 12.36
C PRO A 18 -1.50 6.82 12.44
N LEU A 19 -2.21 5.79 11.97
CA LEU A 19 -1.89 4.37 12.17
C LEU A 19 -0.70 3.84 11.34
N CYS A 20 -0.31 4.51 10.25
CA CYS A 20 0.87 4.13 9.46
C CYS A 20 2.18 4.22 10.28
N ARG A 21 2.27 5.18 11.20
CA ARG A 21 3.47 5.37 12.06
C ARG A 21 3.61 4.30 13.13
N GLN A 22 2.49 3.75 13.62
CA GLN A 22 2.48 2.70 14.65
C GLN A 22 2.99 1.37 14.10
N ARG A 23 2.83 1.12 12.79
CA ARG A 23 3.35 -0.08 12.14
C ARG A 23 4.87 -0.19 12.16
N ALA A 24 5.58 0.94 12.21
CA ALA A 24 7.03 0.96 12.37
C ALA A 24 7.49 1.02 13.85
N GLU A 25 6.58 1.20 14.81
CA GLU A 25 6.93 1.33 16.23
C GLU A 25 7.32 0.00 16.90
N TRP A 26 6.93 -1.14 16.32
CA TRP A 26 7.33 -2.49 16.79
C TRP A 26 8.85 -2.66 16.92
N ILE A 27 9.65 -1.96 16.09
CA ILE A 27 11.12 -2.02 16.17
C ILE A 27 11.63 -1.45 17.50
N LYS A 28 10.91 -0.50 18.11
CA LYS A 28 11.25 0.06 19.43
C LYS A 28 10.92 -0.94 20.54
N GLU A 29 9.83 -1.69 20.40
CA GLU A 29 9.43 -2.74 21.35
C GLU A 29 10.40 -3.93 21.34
N LEU A 30 10.89 -4.33 20.16
CA LEU A 30 11.92 -5.38 20.06
C LEU A 30 13.29 -4.92 20.55
N ALA A 31 13.61 -3.63 20.38
CA ALA A 31 14.88 -3.06 20.82
C ALA A 31 15.03 -3.02 22.34
N THR A 32 13.93 -2.93 23.09
CA THR A 32 13.92 -3.03 24.55
C THR A 32 14.42 -4.39 25.05
N PHE A 33 14.21 -5.47 24.31
CA PHE A 33 14.71 -6.81 24.67
C PHE A 33 16.19 -7.02 24.34
N THR A 34 16.76 -6.18 23.46
CA THR A 34 18.14 -6.33 22.94
C THR A 34 19.06 -5.17 23.33
N ASN A 35 18.61 -4.28 24.23
CA ASN A 35 19.33 -3.07 24.66
C ASN A 35 19.81 -2.20 23.48
N SER A 36 19.04 -2.19 22.38
CA SER A 36 19.38 -1.54 21.10
C SER A 36 18.51 -0.31 20.80
N GLU A 37 17.93 0.29 21.84
CA GLU A 37 16.96 1.40 21.75
C GLU A 37 17.49 2.59 20.93
N ALA A 38 18.76 2.96 21.10
CA ALA A 38 19.38 4.07 20.38
C ALA A 38 19.37 3.85 18.85
N ARG A 39 19.66 2.61 18.42
CA ARG A 39 19.63 2.26 17.00
C ARG A 39 18.20 2.21 16.46
N ALA A 40 17.28 1.58 17.19
CA ALA A 40 15.89 1.50 16.77
C ALA A 40 15.24 2.88 16.63
N ASN A 41 15.56 3.80 17.53
CA ASN A 41 15.15 5.20 17.40
C ASN A 41 15.75 5.86 16.14
N SER A 42 17.04 5.67 15.87
CA SER A 42 17.69 6.21 14.67
C SER A 42 17.09 5.68 13.36
N VAL A 43 16.80 4.37 13.28
CA VAL A 43 16.15 3.77 12.10
C VAL A 43 14.72 4.30 11.95
N TYR A 44 13.95 4.33 13.04
CA TYR A 44 12.60 4.87 13.03
C TYR A 44 12.57 6.34 12.57
N ASP A 45 13.47 7.17 13.10
CA ASP A 45 13.53 8.60 12.73
C ASP A 45 13.92 8.77 11.26
N SER A 46 14.82 7.93 10.73
CA SER A 46 15.19 7.94 9.32
C SER A 46 14.01 7.61 8.42
N ILE A 47 13.27 6.54 8.74
CA ILE A 47 12.05 6.13 8.02
C ILE A 47 10.99 7.23 8.09
N LYS A 48 10.72 7.74 9.29
CA LYS A 48 9.71 8.77 9.53
C LYS A 48 10.02 10.05 8.75
N ASN A 49 11.28 10.50 8.77
CA ASN A 49 11.69 11.70 8.05
C ASN A 49 11.56 11.51 6.54
N ASN A 50 11.94 10.32 6.01
CA ASN A 50 11.79 10.04 4.60
C ASN A 50 10.31 9.98 4.17
N TYR A 51 9.46 9.30 4.95
CA TYR A 51 8.02 9.25 4.72
C TYR A 51 7.39 10.66 4.67
N MET A 52 7.66 11.50 5.67
CA MET A 52 7.11 12.86 5.72
C MET A 52 7.58 13.72 4.53
N CYS A 53 8.82 13.51 4.10
CA CYS A 53 9.41 14.21 2.97
C CYS A 53 8.75 13.79 1.64
N LEU A 54 8.55 12.49 1.41
CA LEU A 54 7.82 11.95 0.27
C LEU A 54 6.36 12.44 0.25
N SER A 55 5.67 12.40 1.39
CA SER A 55 4.28 12.86 1.48
C SER A 55 4.16 14.34 1.14
N LYS A 56 5.09 15.18 1.62
CA LYS A 56 5.11 16.61 1.27
C LYS A 56 5.35 16.82 -0.24
N ALA A 57 6.25 16.04 -0.85
CA ALA A 57 6.50 16.11 -2.29
C ALA A 57 5.23 15.72 -3.07
N ALA A 58 4.58 14.61 -2.70
CA ALA A 58 3.34 14.14 -3.29
C ALA A 58 2.21 15.18 -3.20
N LEU A 59 2.06 15.84 -2.05
CA LEU A 59 1.05 16.89 -1.86
C LEU A 59 1.27 18.09 -2.79
N ASN A 60 2.50 18.40 -3.20
CA ASN A 60 2.74 19.47 -4.17
C ASN A 60 2.21 19.11 -5.59
N LEU A 61 2.16 17.83 -5.93
CA LEU A 61 1.65 17.34 -7.22
C LEU A 61 0.13 17.52 -7.35
N THR A 62 -0.58 17.56 -6.22
CA THR A 62 -2.05 17.72 -6.17
C THR A 62 -2.56 19.04 -6.74
N THR A 63 -1.68 20.03 -6.89
CA THR A 63 -2.00 21.33 -7.51
C THR A 63 -2.40 21.20 -8.98
N ARG A 64 -1.95 20.15 -9.67
CA ARG A 64 -2.28 19.89 -11.08
C ARG A 64 -3.47 18.97 -11.22
N PHE A 65 -3.49 17.93 -10.42
CA PHE A 65 -4.45 16.84 -10.51
C PHE A 65 -4.47 16.09 -9.17
N LYS A 66 -5.65 15.70 -8.72
CA LYS A 66 -5.82 14.95 -7.47
C LYS A 66 -6.59 13.67 -7.81
N PRO A 67 -5.91 12.52 -7.97
CA PRO A 67 -6.56 11.28 -8.39
C PRO A 67 -7.51 10.77 -7.32
N VAL A 68 -8.69 10.32 -7.72
CA VAL A 68 -9.57 9.50 -6.88
C VAL A 68 -9.07 8.06 -6.92
N VAL A 69 -8.86 7.47 -5.75
CA VAL A 69 -8.22 6.16 -5.58
C VAL A 69 -9.16 5.22 -4.84
N ALA A 70 -9.31 4.01 -5.38
CA ALA A 70 -10.08 2.94 -4.76
C ALA A 70 -9.19 1.74 -4.45
N TRP A 71 -9.28 1.26 -3.21
CA TRP A 71 -8.81 -0.07 -2.83
C TRP A 71 -10.02 -0.99 -2.78
N LEU A 72 -9.94 -2.12 -3.46
CA LEU A 72 -11.05 -3.05 -3.62
C LEU A 72 -10.61 -4.50 -3.50
N ASP A 73 -11.45 -5.30 -2.86
CA ASP A 73 -11.29 -6.75 -2.75
C ASP A 73 -12.52 -7.46 -3.30
N PHE A 74 -12.31 -8.57 -3.99
CA PHE A 74 -13.37 -9.48 -4.40
C PHE A 74 -13.34 -10.74 -3.55
N TYR A 75 -14.44 -11.01 -2.85
CA TYR A 75 -14.58 -12.22 -2.04
C TYR A 75 -15.99 -12.80 -2.17
N GLN A 76 -16.06 -14.09 -2.56
CA GLN A 76 -17.31 -14.85 -2.67
C GLN A 76 -18.42 -14.11 -3.45
N GLY A 77 -18.11 -13.55 -4.61
CA GLY A 77 -19.08 -12.86 -5.45
C GLY A 77 -19.46 -11.46 -4.95
N THR A 78 -18.70 -10.88 -4.02
CA THR A 78 -18.93 -9.54 -3.49
C THR A 78 -17.67 -8.70 -3.62
N TRP A 79 -17.78 -7.55 -4.27
CA TRP A 79 -16.78 -6.50 -4.27
C TRP A 79 -16.90 -5.65 -3.02
N SER A 80 -15.80 -5.35 -2.34
CA SER A 80 -15.80 -4.46 -1.18
C SER A 80 -14.75 -3.37 -1.32
N PHE A 81 -15.06 -2.15 -0.88
CA PHE A 81 -14.10 -1.05 -0.78
C PHE A 81 -13.45 -1.06 0.59
N THR A 82 -12.15 -0.73 0.63
CA THR A 82 -11.43 -0.68 1.90
C THR A 82 -11.98 0.38 2.85
N LYS A 83 -12.03 0.04 4.13
CA LYS A 83 -12.33 0.96 5.23
C LYS A 83 -11.18 1.09 6.23
N GLU A 84 -10.04 0.50 5.91
CA GLU A 84 -8.93 0.47 6.85
C GLU A 84 -8.22 1.82 6.87
N ASP A 85 -8.29 2.51 8.02
CA ASP A 85 -7.77 3.87 8.23
C ASP A 85 -6.32 4.05 7.74
N PHE A 86 -5.47 3.03 7.87
CA PHE A 86 -4.08 3.14 7.43
C PHE A 86 -3.97 3.23 5.89
N LYS A 87 -4.82 2.52 5.14
CA LYS A 87 -4.87 2.59 3.66
C LYS A 87 -5.44 3.93 3.22
N LEU A 88 -6.50 4.39 3.89
CA LEU A 88 -7.09 5.72 3.67
C LEU A 88 -6.07 6.84 3.92
N GLN A 89 -5.24 6.69 4.95
CA GLN A 89 -4.15 7.62 5.24
C GLN A 89 -3.05 7.54 4.18
N TYR A 90 -2.64 6.35 3.73
CA TYR A 90 -1.66 6.21 2.66
C TYR A 90 -2.10 6.90 1.37
N MET A 91 -3.36 6.75 0.98
CA MET A 91 -3.92 7.43 -0.19
C MET A 91 -3.84 8.95 -0.03
N THR A 92 -4.22 9.46 1.14
CA THR A 92 -4.15 10.90 1.44
C THR A 92 -2.71 11.41 1.44
N ASP A 93 -1.79 10.68 2.06
CA ASP A 93 -0.38 11.06 2.18
C ASP A 93 0.36 11.01 0.84
N ALA A 94 -0.07 10.15 -0.08
CA ALA A 94 0.41 10.06 -1.46
C ALA A 94 -0.24 11.10 -2.39
N GLY A 95 -1.11 11.98 -1.90
CA GLY A 95 -1.76 13.03 -2.68
C GLY A 95 -3.00 12.58 -3.45
N GLY A 96 -3.52 11.39 -3.17
CA GLY A 96 -4.80 10.90 -3.68
C GLY A 96 -5.99 11.36 -2.85
N GLU A 97 -7.17 11.19 -3.42
CA GLU A 97 -8.46 11.33 -2.75
C GLU A 97 -9.09 9.95 -2.59
N ASN A 98 -9.64 9.66 -1.42
CA ASN A 98 -10.40 8.43 -1.23
C ASN A 98 -11.75 8.55 -1.94
N VAL A 99 -12.30 7.41 -2.37
CA VAL A 99 -13.68 7.36 -2.88
C VAL A 99 -14.65 8.00 -1.87
N ASP A 100 -15.61 8.78 -2.36
CA ASP A 100 -16.49 9.64 -1.57
C ASP A 100 -17.17 8.88 -0.41
N ALA A 101 -17.14 9.50 0.77
CA ALA A 101 -17.81 9.02 1.97
C ALA A 101 -19.35 9.02 1.86
N SER A 102 -19.91 9.70 0.86
CA SER A 102 -21.35 9.66 0.54
C SER A 102 -21.81 8.28 0.03
N ILE A 103 -20.87 7.42 -0.38
CA ILE A 103 -21.14 6.03 -0.71
C ILE A 103 -21.44 5.26 0.57
N SER A 104 -22.73 5.10 0.86
CA SER A 104 -23.24 4.46 2.08
C SER A 104 -22.99 2.94 2.10
N LYS A 105 -22.97 2.31 0.92
CA LYS A 105 -22.77 0.87 0.73
C LYS A 105 -21.32 0.60 0.35
N ASN A 106 -20.61 -0.21 1.10
CA ASN A 106 -19.19 -0.50 0.83
C ASN A 106 -18.97 -1.87 0.21
N SER A 107 -20.02 -2.64 -0.01
CA SER A 107 -19.96 -3.97 -0.58
C SER A 107 -21.04 -4.14 -1.65
N TYR A 108 -20.70 -4.77 -2.77
CA TYR A 108 -21.52 -4.85 -3.98
C TYR A 108 -21.53 -6.28 -4.47
N LYS A 109 -22.72 -6.89 -4.58
CA LYS A 109 -22.84 -8.28 -4.99
C LYS A 109 -22.90 -8.41 -6.50
N LEU A 110 -22.06 -9.28 -7.06
CA LEU A 110 -22.07 -9.61 -8.48
C LEU A 110 -23.40 -10.22 -8.94
N SER A 111 -24.11 -10.91 -8.05
CA SER A 111 -25.41 -11.51 -8.35
C SER A 111 -26.57 -10.50 -8.44
N ASP A 112 -26.35 -9.25 -8.04
CA ASP A 112 -27.37 -8.20 -7.97
C ASP A 112 -27.07 -7.12 -9.03
N PRO A 113 -27.89 -6.99 -10.09
CA PRO A 113 -27.66 -6.02 -11.15
C PRO A 113 -27.60 -4.57 -10.66
N ASP A 114 -28.41 -4.19 -9.68
CA ASP A 114 -28.40 -2.82 -9.14
C ASP A 114 -27.08 -2.54 -8.41
N ASP A 115 -26.51 -3.55 -7.75
CA ASP A 115 -25.20 -3.42 -7.12
C ASP A 115 -24.09 -3.26 -8.15
N MET A 116 -24.15 -4.00 -9.25
CA MET A 116 -23.16 -3.91 -10.32
C MET A 116 -23.23 -2.56 -11.05
N ASP A 117 -24.43 -2.06 -11.35
CA ASP A 117 -24.60 -0.73 -11.94
C ASP A 117 -24.03 0.37 -11.03
N ASN A 118 -24.30 0.29 -9.72
CA ASN A 118 -23.73 1.22 -8.74
C ASN A 118 -22.21 1.08 -8.62
N PHE A 119 -21.70 -0.15 -8.61
CA PHE A 119 -20.26 -0.43 -8.53
C PHE A 119 -19.52 0.12 -9.76
N HIS A 120 -20.04 -0.12 -10.97
CA HIS A 120 -19.50 0.43 -12.21
C HIS A 120 -19.57 1.95 -12.26
N ALA A 121 -20.66 2.56 -11.78
CA ALA A 121 -20.78 4.00 -11.69
C ALA A 121 -19.69 4.62 -10.79
N ILE A 122 -19.36 3.96 -9.68
CA ILE A 122 -18.28 4.38 -8.79
C ILE A 122 -16.92 4.21 -9.46
N LEU A 123 -16.67 3.04 -10.07
CA LEU A 123 -15.41 2.79 -10.80
C LEU A 123 -15.22 3.76 -11.98
N GLY A 124 -16.29 4.25 -12.59
CA GLY A 124 -16.24 5.28 -13.64
C GLY A 124 -15.71 6.63 -13.14
N MET A 125 -15.81 6.90 -11.83
CA MET A 125 -15.29 8.12 -11.20
C MET A 125 -13.86 7.95 -10.64
N VAL A 126 -13.31 6.73 -10.64
CA VAL A 126 -12.02 6.41 -10.04
C VAL A 126 -10.90 6.54 -11.08
N ASP A 127 -9.82 7.22 -10.70
CA ASP A 127 -8.64 7.42 -11.52
C ASP A 127 -7.60 6.31 -11.33
N VAL A 128 -7.53 5.71 -10.13
CA VAL A 128 -6.56 4.67 -9.78
C VAL A 128 -7.26 3.56 -9.01
N VAL A 129 -7.09 2.31 -9.47
CA VAL A 129 -7.59 1.13 -8.76
C VAL A 129 -6.41 0.34 -8.20
N ILE A 130 -6.53 -0.03 -6.93
CA ILE A 130 -5.67 -0.99 -6.25
C ILE A 130 -6.53 -2.19 -5.91
N ASP A 131 -6.33 -3.27 -6.65
CA ASP A 131 -6.98 -4.54 -6.42
C ASP A 131 -6.20 -5.34 -5.37
N GLU A 132 -6.88 -5.65 -4.28
CA GLU A 132 -6.34 -6.40 -3.17
C GLU A 132 -6.97 -7.80 -3.00
N THR A 133 -7.69 -8.27 -4.03
CA THR A 133 -8.29 -9.60 -4.08
C THR A 133 -7.26 -10.69 -3.75
N TYR A 134 -7.59 -11.51 -2.75
CA TYR A 134 -6.77 -12.65 -2.36
C TYR A 134 -6.73 -13.70 -3.48
N VAL A 135 -5.53 -14.15 -3.81
CA VAL A 135 -5.29 -15.15 -4.85
C VAL A 135 -4.24 -16.13 -4.37
N THR A 136 -4.43 -17.42 -4.68
CA THR A 136 -3.47 -18.46 -4.31
C THR A 136 -2.19 -18.35 -5.15
N GLU A 137 -2.34 -18.06 -6.45
CA GLU A 137 -1.24 -17.94 -7.41
C GLU A 137 -1.23 -16.53 -8.03
N PRO A 138 -0.50 -15.57 -7.44
CA PRO A 138 -0.40 -14.20 -7.95
C PRO A 138 0.02 -14.09 -9.43
N THR A 139 0.83 -15.03 -9.91
CA THR A 139 1.31 -15.09 -11.30
C THR A 139 0.20 -15.39 -12.31
N GLU A 140 -0.88 -16.06 -11.89
CA GLU A 140 -2.02 -16.37 -12.75
C GLU A 140 -3.04 -15.23 -12.81
N TYR A 141 -3.00 -14.31 -11.84
CA TYR A 141 -3.91 -13.17 -11.82
C TYR A 141 -3.43 -12.07 -12.78
N THR A 142 -4.15 -11.92 -13.89
CA THR A 142 -3.82 -11.01 -14.98
C THR A 142 -4.84 -9.87 -15.12
N PHE A 143 -4.58 -8.97 -16.06
CA PHE A 143 -5.54 -7.93 -16.45
C PHE A 143 -6.89 -8.51 -16.90
N SER A 144 -6.89 -9.63 -17.65
CA SER A 144 -8.13 -10.31 -18.09
C SER A 144 -8.94 -10.80 -16.90
N THR A 145 -8.27 -11.43 -15.93
CA THR A 145 -8.90 -11.94 -14.71
C THR A 145 -9.60 -10.81 -13.94
N PHE A 146 -8.98 -9.63 -13.85
CA PHE A 146 -9.61 -8.47 -13.24
C PHE A 146 -10.87 -8.02 -14.00
N LEU A 147 -10.78 -7.88 -15.33
CA LEU A 147 -11.91 -7.48 -16.18
C LEU A 147 -13.10 -8.45 -16.09
N GLU A 148 -12.82 -9.75 -16.09
CA GLU A 148 -13.82 -10.79 -15.90
C GLU A 148 -14.50 -10.66 -14.52
N ASN A 149 -13.74 -10.40 -13.45
CA ASN A 149 -14.29 -10.27 -12.10
C ASN A 149 -15.16 -9.02 -11.91
N ILE A 150 -14.89 -7.94 -12.65
CA ILE A 150 -15.75 -6.74 -12.63
C ILE A 150 -16.89 -6.82 -13.64
N ASP A 151 -17.05 -7.91 -14.39
CA ASP A 151 -18.07 -8.07 -15.43
C ASP A 151 -18.01 -6.97 -16.51
N VAL A 152 -16.79 -6.68 -16.98
CA VAL A 152 -16.56 -5.66 -18.03
C VAL A 152 -15.80 -6.28 -19.20
N ASP A 153 -16.43 -6.26 -20.37
CA ASP A 153 -15.78 -6.65 -21.61
C ASP A 153 -14.68 -5.67 -22.04
N MET A 154 -13.70 -6.19 -22.79
CA MET A 154 -12.59 -5.41 -23.35
C MET A 154 -13.04 -4.20 -24.19
N ASP A 155 -14.22 -4.27 -24.80
CA ASP A 155 -14.80 -3.19 -25.60
C ASP A 155 -15.34 -2.04 -24.74
N ASN A 156 -15.73 -2.33 -23.49
CA ASN A 156 -16.28 -1.35 -22.55
C ASN A 156 -15.23 -0.72 -21.63
N LYS A 157 -13.94 -1.11 -21.76
CA LYS A 157 -12.84 -0.57 -20.95
C LYS A 157 -12.71 0.95 -21.03
N SER A 158 -13.15 1.56 -22.13
CA SER A 158 -13.07 3.01 -22.34
C SER A 158 -13.97 3.82 -21.40
N CYS A 159 -14.96 3.18 -20.79
CA CYS A 159 -15.83 3.82 -19.79
C CYS A 159 -15.10 4.10 -18.47
N PHE A 160 -13.94 3.49 -18.24
CA PHE A 160 -13.21 3.58 -16.98
C PHE A 160 -11.89 4.34 -17.16
N GLY A 161 -11.77 5.48 -16.46
CA GLY A 161 -10.58 6.34 -16.49
C GLY A 161 -9.30 5.60 -16.08
N PHE A 162 -9.37 4.76 -15.04
CA PHE A 162 -8.21 3.99 -14.59
C PHE A 162 -7.76 2.93 -15.62
N LEU A 163 -8.67 2.33 -16.39
CA LEU A 163 -8.30 1.35 -17.43
C LEU A 163 -7.66 2.03 -18.63
N THR A 164 -8.24 3.15 -19.08
CA THR A 164 -7.71 3.92 -20.22
C THR A 164 -6.33 4.52 -19.92
N ASN A 165 -6.10 4.96 -18.68
CA ASN A 165 -4.82 5.52 -18.25
C ASN A 165 -3.83 4.49 -17.69
N GLN A 166 -4.13 3.19 -17.79
CA GLN A 166 -3.30 2.09 -17.29
C GLN A 166 -2.93 2.21 -15.79
N ARG A 167 -3.90 2.53 -14.95
CA ARG A 167 -3.75 2.76 -13.50
C ARG A 167 -4.45 1.68 -12.67
N LEU A 168 -4.25 0.42 -13.06
CA LEU A 168 -4.71 -0.76 -12.33
C LEU A 168 -3.51 -1.45 -11.67
N TRP A 169 -3.53 -1.52 -10.35
CA TRP A 169 -2.40 -1.98 -9.55
C TRP A 169 -2.79 -3.12 -8.62
N ARG A 170 -1.85 -4.00 -8.33
CA ARG A 170 -1.95 -5.03 -7.28
C ARG A 170 -0.74 -4.99 -6.37
N TYR A 171 -0.92 -5.36 -5.10
CA TYR A 171 0.10 -5.29 -4.05
C TYR A 171 0.99 -6.55 -3.92
N ASP A 172 0.87 -7.45 -4.90
CA ASP A 172 1.48 -8.78 -4.94
C ASP A 172 2.69 -8.84 -5.89
N LYS A 173 3.39 -7.72 -6.13
CA LYS A 173 4.58 -7.68 -7.01
C LYS A 173 5.69 -8.62 -6.54
N ARG A 174 5.76 -8.90 -5.25
CA ARG A 174 6.81 -9.74 -4.65
C ARG A 174 6.17 -10.80 -3.75
N SER A 175 6.46 -12.07 -4.03
CA SER A 175 5.93 -13.21 -3.25
C SER A 175 6.97 -14.30 -3.05
N GLN A 176 6.93 -14.99 -1.91
CA GLN A 176 7.78 -16.13 -1.59
C GLN A 176 6.97 -17.43 -1.79
N HIS A 177 6.94 -17.97 -3.01
CA HIS A 177 6.15 -19.15 -3.40
C HIS A 177 4.66 -19.06 -3.03
N SER A 178 3.75 -19.12 -4.01
CA SER A 178 2.29 -18.97 -3.80
C SER A 178 1.89 -17.64 -3.13
N ALA A 179 0.89 -17.66 -2.25
CA ALA A 179 0.21 -16.50 -1.66
C ALA A 179 0.96 -15.77 -0.52
N VAL A 180 2.23 -16.11 -0.24
CA VAL A 180 3.03 -15.42 0.79
C VAL A 180 3.63 -14.15 0.20
N LEU A 181 3.01 -13.00 0.48
CA LEU A 181 3.39 -11.71 -0.12
C LEU A 181 4.38 -10.93 0.75
N ASP A 182 5.38 -10.31 0.13
CA ASP A 182 6.34 -9.39 0.78
C ASP A 182 5.64 -8.19 1.45
N TRP A 183 4.42 -7.90 1.00
CA TRP A 183 3.54 -6.90 1.60
C TRP A 183 3.30 -7.12 3.10
N TYR A 184 3.12 -8.36 3.53
CA TYR A 184 2.82 -8.65 4.94
C TYR A 184 4.06 -8.55 5.84
N ASP A 185 5.26 -8.44 5.26
CA ASP A 185 6.52 -8.37 6.00
C ASP A 185 7.22 -7.00 5.82
N ARG A 186 7.67 -6.70 4.60
CA ARG A 186 8.49 -5.52 4.34
C ARG A 186 7.67 -4.23 4.20
N ALA A 187 6.42 -4.29 3.74
CA ALA A 187 5.60 -3.07 3.65
C ALA A 187 5.26 -2.51 5.04
N ILE A 188 5.17 -3.37 6.06
CA ILE A 188 4.95 -2.97 7.45
C ILE A 188 6.20 -2.27 8.02
N SER A 189 7.38 -2.84 7.76
CA SER A 189 8.65 -2.32 8.28
C SER A 189 9.23 -1.15 7.48
N GLN A 190 8.81 -0.96 6.22
CA GLN A 190 9.28 0.10 5.32
C GLN A 190 8.11 0.87 4.68
N PRO A 191 7.31 1.60 5.49
CA PRO A 191 6.15 2.35 5.02
C PRO A 191 6.48 3.44 3.99
N GLN A 192 7.72 3.95 4.01
CA GLN A 192 8.19 4.94 3.03
C GLN A 192 8.25 4.38 1.60
N LEU A 193 8.52 3.08 1.43
CA LEU A 193 8.51 2.43 0.11
C LEU A 193 7.09 2.25 -0.41
N VAL A 194 6.16 1.89 0.49
CA VAL A 194 4.71 1.81 0.17
C VAL A 194 4.21 3.15 -0.33
N LEU A 195 4.56 4.23 0.40
CA LEU A 195 4.16 5.58 0.02
C LEU A 195 4.72 5.97 -1.36
N ALA A 196 6.00 5.70 -1.62
CA ALA A 196 6.60 6.02 -2.91
C ALA A 196 5.97 5.23 -4.08
N ASP A 197 5.66 3.95 -3.88
CA ASP A 197 4.94 3.16 -4.88
C ASP A 197 3.56 3.74 -5.20
N LEU A 198 2.83 4.20 -4.17
CA LEU A 198 1.54 4.87 -4.35
C LEU A 198 1.68 6.21 -5.06
N VAL A 199 2.72 6.98 -4.77
CA VAL A 199 3.00 8.24 -5.49
C VAL A 199 3.24 7.97 -6.98
N GLU A 200 4.02 6.94 -7.34
CA GLU A 200 4.21 6.55 -8.74
C GLU A 200 2.91 6.03 -9.38
N ALA A 201 2.07 5.32 -8.61
CA ALA A 201 0.76 4.87 -9.09
C ALA A 201 -0.19 6.04 -9.40
N PHE A 202 -0.11 7.12 -8.63
CA PHE A 202 -0.99 8.28 -8.73
C PHE A 202 -0.47 9.30 -9.76
N PHE A 203 0.85 9.47 -9.80
CA PHE A 203 1.59 10.43 -10.60
C PHE A 203 2.75 9.72 -11.31
N PRO A 204 2.49 8.97 -12.38
CA PRO A 204 3.52 8.17 -13.03
C PRO A 204 4.63 9.03 -13.62
N THR A 205 5.86 8.80 -13.18
CA THR A 205 7.08 9.46 -13.68
C THR A 205 7.91 8.55 -14.57
N SER A 206 7.70 7.23 -14.49
CA SER A 206 8.51 6.18 -15.14
C SER A 206 9.99 6.15 -14.74
N ASN A 207 10.40 6.96 -13.75
CA ASN A 207 11.77 7.00 -13.23
C ASN A 207 11.89 6.26 -11.88
N TYR A 208 10.78 5.73 -11.38
CA TYR A 208 10.73 4.98 -10.13
C TYR A 208 10.22 3.56 -10.40
N THR A 209 10.96 2.57 -9.89
CA THR A 209 10.55 1.17 -9.94
C THR A 209 9.84 0.82 -8.65
N THR A 210 8.56 0.47 -8.75
CA THR A 210 7.76 0.08 -7.59
C THR A 210 8.28 -1.20 -6.93
N THR A 211 8.17 -1.27 -5.61
CA THR A 211 8.65 -2.39 -4.79
C THR A 211 7.57 -3.44 -4.57
N PHE A 212 6.38 -3.04 -4.11
CA PHE A 212 5.28 -3.91 -3.70
C PHE A 212 4.14 -3.92 -4.72
N PHE A 213 3.94 -2.83 -5.43
CA PHE A 213 2.83 -2.71 -6.37
C PHE A 213 3.25 -3.06 -7.80
N ARG A 214 2.51 -3.94 -8.47
CA ARG A 214 2.67 -4.22 -9.91
C ARG A 214 1.49 -3.65 -10.69
N ASN A 215 1.76 -3.17 -11.89
CA ASN A 215 0.73 -2.63 -12.78
C ASN A 215 0.19 -3.73 -13.73
N LEU A 216 -1.07 -4.13 -13.54
CA LEU A 216 -1.70 -5.13 -14.39
C LEU A 216 -1.92 -4.64 -15.82
N ALA A 217 -2.25 -3.36 -16.00
CA ALA A 217 -2.51 -2.78 -17.31
C ALA A 217 -1.25 -2.60 -18.16
N LYS A 218 -0.06 -2.78 -17.56
CA LYS A 218 1.26 -2.80 -18.23
C LYS A 218 1.86 -4.21 -18.28
N ASP A 219 1.09 -5.24 -17.92
CA ASP A 219 1.54 -6.64 -17.87
C ASP A 219 2.77 -6.85 -16.98
N GLU A 220 2.85 -6.11 -15.86
CA GLU A 220 3.92 -6.33 -14.89
C GLU A 220 3.72 -7.66 -14.15
N GLY A 221 4.75 -8.50 -14.20
CA GLY A 221 4.77 -9.80 -13.55
C GLY A 221 5.05 -9.75 -12.06
N VAL A 222 5.03 -10.93 -11.44
CA VAL A 222 5.37 -11.15 -10.03
C VAL A 222 6.83 -11.60 -9.92
N THR A 223 7.57 -11.02 -8.98
CA THR A 223 8.93 -11.41 -8.63
C THR A 223 8.89 -12.44 -7.51
N THR A 224 9.34 -13.66 -7.80
CA THR A 224 9.51 -14.69 -6.78
C THR A 224 10.71 -14.37 -5.89
N ILE A 225 10.49 -14.32 -4.58
CA ILE A 225 11.54 -14.14 -3.58
C ILE A 225 12.08 -15.51 -3.20
N GLY A 226 13.34 -15.78 -3.55
CA GLY A 226 14.08 -16.95 -3.08
C GLY A 226 15.32 -16.59 -2.27
N PRO A 227 15.95 -17.57 -1.59
CA PRO A 227 17.16 -17.38 -0.79
C PRO A 227 18.33 -16.79 -1.58
N GLU A 228 18.38 -17.02 -2.89
CA GLU A 228 19.38 -16.48 -3.81
C GLU A 228 19.35 -14.95 -3.94
N MET A 229 18.24 -14.31 -3.56
CA MET A 229 18.14 -12.84 -3.54
C MET A 229 18.60 -12.23 -2.21
N CYS A 230 19.06 -13.06 -1.26
CA CYS A 230 19.60 -12.62 0.02
C CYS A 230 21.11 -12.36 -0.08
N ASP A 231 21.50 -11.27 -0.75
CA ASP A 231 22.91 -10.86 -0.83
C ASP A 231 23.44 -10.18 0.45
N ARG A 232 22.60 -10.10 1.50
CA ARG A 232 22.95 -9.38 2.72
C ARG A 232 23.70 -10.28 3.70
N ASN A 233 24.73 -9.71 4.32
CA ASN A 233 25.32 -10.28 5.52
C ASN A 233 24.27 -10.38 6.65
N THR A 234 23.99 -11.62 7.09
CA THR A 234 23.04 -11.94 8.17
C THR A 234 23.48 -11.40 9.53
N SER A 235 24.77 -11.07 9.68
CA SER A 235 25.36 -10.50 10.90
C SER A 235 25.28 -8.97 10.95
N ALA A 236 24.95 -8.31 9.84
CA ALA A 236 24.74 -6.87 9.79
C ALA A 236 23.23 -6.57 9.86
N PRO A 237 22.76 -5.64 10.71
CA PRO A 237 21.34 -5.32 10.76
C PRO A 237 20.89 -4.54 9.52
N MET A 238 19.59 -4.56 9.26
CA MET A 238 19.01 -3.90 8.09
C MET A 238 19.06 -2.39 8.23
N GLU A 239 19.54 -1.71 7.21
CA GLU A 239 19.35 -0.26 7.08
C GLU A 239 18.06 0.03 6.31
N PRO A 240 17.32 1.10 6.67
CA PRO A 240 16.11 1.47 5.95
C PRO A 240 16.45 1.96 4.55
N ALA A 241 15.66 1.55 3.56
CA ALA A 241 15.76 2.14 2.22
C ALA A 241 15.28 3.59 2.26
N ILE A 242 16.14 4.54 1.88
CA ILE A 242 15.82 5.96 1.83
C ILE A 242 15.68 6.39 0.38
N LEU A 243 14.52 6.94 0.03
CA LEU A 243 14.22 7.41 -1.32
C LEU A 243 14.41 8.94 -1.43
N PRO A 244 14.85 9.47 -2.58
CA PRO A 244 14.89 10.90 -2.80
C PRO A 244 13.47 11.47 -2.82
N CYS A 245 13.27 12.64 -2.20
CA CYS A 245 12.01 13.36 -2.28
C CYS A 245 12.08 14.28 -3.50
N GLN A 246 11.44 13.88 -4.59
CA GLN A 246 11.31 14.69 -5.80
C GLN A 246 9.84 14.97 -6.06
#